data_AF-A0A6G8G2S2-F1
#
_entry.id   AF-A0A6G8G2S2-F1
#
_cell.length_a   1.000
_cell.length_b   1.000
_cell.length_c   1.000
_cell.angle_alpha   90.00
_cell.angle_beta   90.00
_cell.angle_gamma   90.00
#
_symmetry.space_group_name_H-M   'P 1'
#
loop_
_entity.id
_entity.type
_entity.pdbx_description
1 polymer ?
#
loop_
_entity_poly.entity_id
_entity_poly.type
_entity_poly.pdbx_seq_one_letter_code
_entity_poly.pdbx_strand_id
1 'polypeptide(L)'
;MRPGPGGGPGGRRGRGPGRPGGWQQGDLPDADDAAQWFAGRLPDGWFDDVDVTVDREEITVIGSLSGVEPGTEAAEAEGRIGRFRAETREQRMVVADEAQARYGRTVSWGARVGETTALFTHLAVPVMTRLRQPERTVLDTLVDAGVARSRSDALGWCVRLVGDHAEAWLGELREAMTEVDKVRAKGPEL
;
A
#
# COMPACT_ATOMS: atom_id res chain seq x y z
N MET A 1 -50.94 -40.49 29.50
CA MET A 1 -49.75 -40.96 28.76
C MET A 1 -49.88 -40.55 27.30
N ARG A 2 -48.96 -39.71 26.80
CA ARG A 2 -48.77 -39.40 25.38
C ARG A 2 -47.27 -39.54 25.07
N PRO A 3 -46.86 -40.23 23.99
CA PRO A 3 -45.44 -40.43 23.68
C PRO A 3 -44.91 -39.27 22.81
N GLY A 4 -43.70 -38.78 23.11
CA GLY A 4 -42.72 -38.39 22.08
C GLY A 4 -41.98 -39.66 21.62
N PRO A 5 -41.28 -39.70 20.46
CA PRO A 5 -40.15 -38.83 20.06
C PRO A 5 -40.32 -38.38 18.57
N GLY A 6 -39.49 -37.62 17.85
CA GLY A 6 -38.07 -37.27 17.87
C GLY A 6 -37.56 -37.31 16.41
N GLY A 7 -36.70 -36.39 16.01
CA GLY A 7 -35.87 -36.50 14.78
C GLY A 7 -36.27 -35.66 13.57
N GLY A 8 -35.63 -34.51 13.39
CA GLY A 8 -35.29 -34.00 12.04
C GLY A 8 -33.94 -34.60 11.59
N PRO A 9 -33.23 -34.06 10.57
CA PRO A 9 -33.60 -33.05 9.57
C PRO A 9 -33.19 -33.45 8.12
N GLY A 10 -33.61 -32.70 7.09
CA GLY A 10 -33.22 -33.01 5.70
C GLY A 10 -33.37 -31.88 4.68
N GLY A 11 -33.08 -30.64 5.07
CA GLY A 11 -33.02 -29.51 4.14
C GLY A 11 -31.78 -29.61 3.24
N ARG A 12 -31.96 -30.02 1.98
CA ARG A 12 -30.93 -29.97 0.95
C ARG A 12 -30.59 -28.51 0.64
N ARG A 13 -29.46 -28.02 1.15
CA ARG A 13 -28.89 -26.72 0.75
C ARG A 13 -28.28 -26.86 -0.63
N GLY A 14 -28.71 -25.98 -1.54
CA GLY A 14 -28.17 -25.84 -2.88
C GLY A 14 -26.66 -25.56 -2.84
N ARG A 15 -25.94 -26.30 -3.67
CA ARG A 15 -24.52 -26.10 -3.94
C ARG A 15 -24.40 -24.97 -4.96
N GLY A 16 -24.27 -23.73 -4.49
CA GLY A 16 -23.86 -22.61 -5.35
C GLY A 16 -22.42 -22.81 -5.84
N PRO A 17 -22.05 -22.30 -7.02
CA PRO A 17 -20.68 -22.37 -7.51
C PRO A 17 -19.73 -21.65 -6.56
N GLY A 18 -18.54 -22.23 -6.43
CA GLY A 18 -17.55 -21.92 -5.41
C GLY A 18 -17.13 -20.45 -5.39
N ARG A 19 -17.00 -19.93 -4.18
CA ARG A 19 -16.37 -18.66 -3.85
C ARG A 19 -14.96 -18.60 -4.47
N PRO A 20 -14.57 -17.52 -5.17
CA PRO A 20 -13.17 -17.22 -5.40
C PRO A 20 -12.54 -16.90 -4.05
N GLY A 21 -11.57 -17.71 -3.64
CA GLY A 21 -10.78 -17.49 -2.43
C GLY A 21 -9.40 -16.92 -2.78
N GLY A 22 -8.97 -15.94 -1.99
CA GLY A 22 -7.59 -15.46 -1.92
C GLY A 22 -7.44 -14.02 -2.39
N TRP A 23 -7.33 -13.09 -1.42
CA TRP A 23 -7.22 -11.64 -1.63
C TRP A 23 -8.43 -11.07 -2.35
N GLN A 24 -9.50 -10.79 -1.59
CA GLN A 24 -10.57 -9.93 -2.09
C GLN A 24 -9.97 -8.55 -2.31
N GLN A 25 -9.31 -8.30 -3.45
CA GLN A 25 -9.45 -7.02 -4.14
C GLN A 25 -10.95 -6.70 -4.01
N GLY A 26 -11.31 -5.62 -3.31
CA GLY A 26 -12.65 -5.08 -3.51
C GLY A 26 -12.79 -4.78 -5.00
N ASP A 27 -14.01 -4.58 -5.49
CA ASP A 27 -14.29 -4.12 -6.86
C ASP A 27 -13.75 -2.70 -7.11
N LEU A 28 -12.46 -2.46 -6.82
CA LEU A 28 -11.75 -1.27 -7.20
C LEU A 28 -11.41 -1.39 -8.67
N PRO A 29 -11.50 -0.29 -9.43
CA PRO A 29 -11.05 -0.28 -10.81
C PRO A 29 -9.60 -0.79 -10.94
N ASP A 30 -9.31 -1.40 -12.08
CA ASP A 30 -7.94 -1.75 -12.44
C ASP A 30 -7.04 -0.50 -12.48
N ALA A 31 -5.80 -0.66 -12.03
CA ALA A 31 -4.82 0.41 -11.89
C ALA A 31 -3.46 0.05 -12.50
N ASP A 32 -3.38 -1.01 -13.31
CA ASP A 32 -2.16 -1.42 -14.00
C ASP A 32 -1.60 -0.34 -14.93
N ASP A 33 -2.45 0.57 -15.43
CA ASP A 33 -2.08 1.70 -16.30
C ASP A 33 -1.72 2.99 -15.53
N ALA A 34 -1.72 2.97 -14.19
CA ALA A 34 -1.55 4.17 -13.37
C ALA A 34 -0.24 4.91 -13.67
N ALA A 35 0.86 4.17 -13.84
CA ALA A 35 2.16 4.76 -14.16
C ALA A 35 2.12 5.58 -15.47
N GLN A 36 1.52 5.03 -16.53
CA GLN A 36 1.39 5.72 -17.81
C GLN A 36 0.43 6.91 -17.73
N TRP A 37 -0.66 6.77 -16.95
CA TRP A 37 -1.59 7.86 -16.73
C TRP A 37 -0.92 9.04 -16.02
N PHE A 38 -0.18 8.80 -14.94
CA PHE A 38 0.56 9.86 -14.24
C PHE A 38 1.63 10.48 -15.15
N ALA A 39 2.36 9.69 -15.92
CA ALA A 39 3.35 10.21 -16.87
C ALA A 39 2.75 11.19 -17.89
N GLY A 40 1.51 10.95 -18.34
CA GLY A 40 0.81 11.87 -19.25
C GLY A 40 0.07 13.02 -18.56
N ARG A 41 -0.23 12.88 -17.26
CA ARG A 41 -1.07 13.84 -16.52
C ARG A 41 -0.28 14.86 -15.72
N LEU A 42 0.91 14.49 -15.24
CA LEU A 42 1.72 15.37 -14.39
C LEU A 42 2.18 16.60 -15.17
N PRO A 43 2.18 17.80 -14.55
CA PRO A 43 2.72 18.99 -15.19
C PRO A 43 4.18 18.84 -15.59
N ASP A 44 4.54 19.37 -16.76
CA ASP A 44 5.92 19.41 -17.22
C ASP A 44 6.82 20.17 -16.25
N GLY A 45 8.07 19.69 -16.10
CA GLY A 45 9.10 20.35 -15.31
C GLY A 45 8.98 20.16 -13.78
N TRP A 46 8.00 19.38 -13.31
CA TRP A 46 7.98 18.96 -11.90
C TRP A 46 9.08 17.95 -11.59
N PHE A 47 9.19 16.92 -12.43
CA PHE A 47 10.01 15.77 -12.18
C PHE A 47 10.76 15.32 -13.44
N ASP A 48 12.02 14.93 -13.27
CA ASP A 48 12.82 14.30 -14.32
C ASP A 48 12.48 12.81 -14.46
N ASP A 49 12.01 12.20 -13.38
CA ASP A 49 11.61 10.80 -13.30
C ASP A 49 10.52 10.62 -12.23
N VAL A 50 9.62 9.64 -12.41
CA VAL A 50 8.49 9.40 -11.51
C VAL A 50 8.31 7.91 -11.24
N ASP A 51 8.41 7.55 -9.97
CA ASP A 51 8.06 6.23 -9.45
C ASP A 51 6.57 6.23 -9.04
N VAL A 52 5.77 5.34 -9.61
CA VAL A 52 4.37 5.12 -9.21
C VAL A 52 4.22 3.70 -8.69
N THR A 53 3.87 3.59 -7.41
CA THR A 53 3.59 2.31 -6.75
C THR A 53 2.11 2.24 -6.41
N VAL A 54 1.47 1.13 -6.74
CA VAL A 54 0.05 0.90 -6.44
C VAL A 54 -0.07 -0.28 -5.49
N ASP A 55 -0.79 -0.08 -4.39
CA ASP A 55 -1.28 -1.17 -3.56
C ASP A 55 -2.81 -1.23 -3.58
N ARG A 56 -3.39 -1.92 -2.59
CA ARG A 56 -4.83 -2.10 -2.51
C ARG A 56 -5.56 -0.83 -2.08
N GLU A 57 -4.96 0.00 -1.25
CA GLU A 57 -5.59 1.18 -0.63
C GLU A 57 -5.08 2.50 -1.20
N GLU A 58 -3.85 2.51 -1.74
CA GLU A 58 -3.08 3.71 -2.04
C GLU A 58 -2.35 3.60 -3.38
N ILE A 59 -2.26 4.73 -4.08
CA ILE A 59 -1.27 4.98 -5.13
C ILE A 59 -0.26 5.98 -4.58
N THR A 60 1.00 5.58 -4.51
CA THR A 60 2.10 6.45 -4.08
C THR A 60 2.88 6.93 -5.31
N VAL A 61 2.97 8.24 -5.48
CA VAL A 61 3.71 8.91 -6.56
C VAL A 61 4.90 9.65 -5.97
N ILE A 62 6.11 9.22 -6.33
CA ILE A 62 7.37 9.86 -5.90
C ILE A 62 8.10 10.33 -7.14
N GLY A 63 8.29 11.64 -7.26
CA GLY A 63 9.02 12.20 -8.40
C GLY A 63 10.39 12.77 -8.00
N SER A 64 11.39 12.55 -8.85
CA SER A 64 12.72 13.14 -8.73
C SER A 64 12.66 14.58 -9.26
N LEU A 65 12.86 15.59 -8.39
CA LEU A 65 12.66 16.99 -8.76
C LEU A 65 13.59 17.42 -9.90
N SER A 66 13.02 18.12 -10.89
CA SER A 66 13.78 18.63 -12.02
C SER A 66 14.77 19.73 -11.65
N GLY A 67 15.89 19.79 -12.38
CA GLY A 67 16.85 20.89 -12.27
C GLY A 67 17.65 20.88 -10.97
N VAL A 68 17.90 19.69 -10.42
CA VAL A 68 18.71 19.52 -9.21
C VAL A 68 19.99 18.73 -9.53
N GLU A 69 21.13 19.25 -9.09
CA GLU A 69 22.42 18.63 -9.38
C GLU A 69 22.67 17.38 -8.51
N PRO A 70 23.35 16.36 -9.07
CA PRO A 70 23.87 15.25 -8.30
C PRO A 70 24.78 15.75 -7.17
N GLY A 71 24.61 15.23 -5.95
CA GLY A 71 25.42 15.65 -4.80
C GLY A 71 24.89 16.89 -4.06
N THR A 72 23.65 17.30 -4.32
CA THR A 72 22.96 18.29 -3.48
C THR A 72 22.96 17.85 -2.01
N GLU A 73 23.44 18.71 -1.12
CA GLU A 73 23.51 18.47 0.32
C GLU A 73 22.11 18.20 0.93
N ALA A 74 22.03 17.33 1.94
CA ALA A 74 20.75 16.87 2.49
C ALA A 74 19.84 18.01 2.97
N ALA A 75 20.40 19.03 3.64
CA ALA A 75 19.63 20.19 4.10
C ALA A 75 19.08 21.04 2.94
N GLU A 76 19.84 21.17 1.85
CA GLU A 76 19.37 21.84 0.64
C GLU A 76 18.27 21.03 -0.05
N ALA A 77 18.45 19.71 -0.13
CA ALA A 77 17.47 18.77 -0.67
C ALA A 77 16.13 18.86 0.09
N GLU A 78 16.17 18.83 1.42
CA GLU A 78 15.00 19.03 2.29
C GLU A 78 14.31 20.38 2.01
N GLY A 79 15.07 21.46 1.89
CA GLY A 79 14.54 22.79 1.58
C GLY A 79 13.86 22.85 0.21
N ARG A 80 14.46 22.23 -0.81
CA ARG A 80 13.88 22.13 -2.17
C ARG A 80 12.60 21.31 -2.17
N ILE A 81 12.59 20.15 -1.52
CA ILE A 81 11.40 19.30 -1.40
C ILE A 81 10.29 20.01 -0.62
N GLY A 82 10.63 20.69 0.49
CA GLY A 82 9.67 21.46 1.29
C GLY A 82 9.02 22.59 0.49
N ARG A 83 9.80 23.35 -0.27
CA ARG A 83 9.29 24.39 -1.18
C ARG A 83 8.37 23.80 -2.25
N PHE A 84 8.80 22.75 -2.95
CA PHE A 84 7.97 22.07 -3.95
C PHE A 84 6.64 21.59 -3.35
N ARG A 85 6.69 20.95 -2.17
CA ARG A 85 5.49 20.47 -1.46
C ARG A 85 4.49 21.59 -1.22
N ALA A 86 4.97 22.76 -0.80
CA ALA A 86 4.14 23.91 -0.48
C ALA A 86 3.54 24.55 -1.74
N GLU A 87 4.37 24.80 -2.76
CA GLU A 87 3.97 25.51 -3.99
C GLU A 87 3.05 24.69 -4.88
N THR A 88 3.20 23.35 -4.90
CA THR A 88 2.43 22.48 -5.81
C THR A 88 1.16 21.89 -5.20
N ARG A 89 0.82 22.23 -3.94
CA ARG A 89 -0.24 21.56 -3.19
C ARG A 89 -1.55 21.48 -3.96
N GLU A 90 -2.06 22.61 -4.47
CA GLU A 90 -3.36 22.65 -5.16
C GLU A 90 -3.37 21.80 -6.43
N GLN A 91 -2.34 21.92 -7.26
CA GLN A 91 -2.22 21.14 -8.49
C GLN A 91 -2.11 19.64 -8.20
N ARG A 92 -1.37 19.24 -7.16
CA ARG A 92 -1.29 17.83 -6.72
C ARG A 92 -2.64 17.30 -6.23
N MET A 93 -3.44 18.13 -5.54
CA MET A 93 -4.79 17.74 -5.12
C MET A 93 -5.71 17.50 -6.32
N VAL A 94 -5.67 18.36 -7.34
CA VAL A 94 -6.46 18.17 -8.57
C VAL A 94 -6.10 16.85 -9.26
N VAL A 95 -4.82 16.56 -9.43
CA VAL A 95 -4.37 15.29 -10.03
C VAL A 95 -4.78 14.10 -9.16
N ALA A 96 -4.65 14.22 -7.84
CA ALA A 96 -5.06 13.18 -6.90
C ALA A 96 -6.55 12.88 -6.97
N ASP A 97 -7.41 13.90 -7.08
CA ASP A 97 -8.86 13.73 -7.17
C ASP A 97 -9.26 13.04 -8.47
N GLU A 98 -8.62 13.38 -9.60
CA GLU A 98 -8.85 12.71 -10.88
C GLU A 98 -8.41 11.24 -10.84
N ALA A 99 -7.23 10.96 -10.29
CA ALA A 99 -6.72 9.60 -10.12
C ALA A 99 -7.61 8.79 -9.15
N GLN A 100 -8.05 9.38 -8.04
CA GLN A 100 -8.97 8.76 -7.11
C GLN A 100 -10.31 8.43 -7.77
N ALA A 101 -10.86 9.33 -8.59
CA ALA A 101 -12.08 9.07 -9.34
C ALA A 101 -11.91 7.92 -10.35
N ARG A 102 -10.71 7.79 -10.94
CA ARG A 102 -10.39 6.74 -11.91
C ARG A 102 -10.13 5.38 -11.26
N TYR A 103 -9.32 5.35 -10.20
CA TYR A 103 -8.74 4.14 -9.63
C TYR A 103 -9.35 3.72 -8.29
N GLY A 104 -10.17 4.57 -7.67
CA GLY A 104 -10.80 4.28 -6.38
C GLY A 104 -9.83 4.15 -5.20
N ARG A 105 -8.58 4.59 -5.36
CA ARG A 105 -7.50 4.51 -4.36
C ARG A 105 -7.03 5.90 -3.98
N THR A 106 -6.68 6.09 -2.71
CA THR A 106 -6.13 7.38 -2.24
C THR A 106 -4.79 7.64 -2.91
N VAL A 107 -4.49 8.89 -3.28
CA VAL A 107 -3.18 9.24 -3.84
C VAL A 107 -2.31 9.92 -2.80
N SER A 108 -1.11 9.39 -2.64
CA SER A 108 -0.06 9.95 -1.82
C SER A 108 1.12 10.39 -2.66
N TRP A 109 1.79 11.42 -2.16
CA TRP A 109 2.81 12.14 -2.90
C TRP A 109 4.12 12.13 -2.13
N GLY A 110 5.23 12.04 -2.86
CA GLY A 110 6.56 12.32 -2.36
C GLY A 110 7.41 13.00 -3.43
N ALA A 111 8.56 13.50 -2.99
CA ALA A 111 9.57 14.00 -3.90
C ALA A 111 10.96 13.55 -3.47
N ARG A 112 11.86 13.45 -4.44
CA ARG A 112 13.25 13.03 -4.28
C ARG A 112 14.21 14.08 -4.82
N VAL A 113 15.30 14.30 -4.11
CA VAL A 113 16.46 15.08 -4.54
C VAL A 113 17.71 14.32 -4.11
N GLY A 114 18.49 13.85 -5.10
CA GLY A 114 19.62 12.95 -4.83
C GLY A 114 19.15 11.73 -4.03
N GLU A 115 19.80 11.47 -2.89
CA GLU A 115 19.46 10.38 -1.98
C GLU A 115 18.32 10.74 -1.00
N THR A 116 17.94 12.02 -0.92
CA THR A 116 16.90 12.47 0.01
C THR A 116 15.53 12.28 -0.61
N THR A 117 14.72 11.42 -0.01
CA THR A 117 13.31 11.23 -0.38
C THR A 117 12.42 11.64 0.78
N ALA A 118 11.37 12.42 0.52
CA ALA A 118 10.36 12.73 1.52
C ALA A 118 8.95 12.44 0.99
N LEU A 119 8.24 11.56 1.69
CA LEU A 119 6.81 11.41 1.54
C LEU A 119 6.09 12.58 2.21
N PHE A 120 5.02 13.04 1.59
CA PHE A 120 4.15 14.06 2.15
C PHE A 120 3.09 13.38 3.03
N THR A 121 1.86 13.89 3.02
CA THR A 121 0.75 13.21 3.67
C THR A 121 0.50 11.89 2.95
N HIS A 122 0.77 10.77 3.63
CA HIS A 122 0.57 9.42 3.16
C HIS A 122 -0.43 8.67 4.04
N LEU A 123 -1.07 7.64 3.48
CA LEU A 123 -2.17 6.94 4.11
C LEU A 123 -1.63 5.99 5.21
N ALA A 124 -2.22 6.09 6.40
CA ALA A 124 -2.00 5.13 7.47
C ALA A 124 -3.30 4.35 7.68
N VAL A 125 -3.40 3.16 7.09
CA VAL A 125 -4.58 2.29 7.23
C VAL A 125 -4.39 1.37 8.44
N PRO A 126 -5.33 1.33 9.40
CA PRO A 126 -5.25 0.40 10.51
C PRO A 126 -5.44 -1.04 10.02
N VAL A 127 -4.55 -1.93 10.44
CA VAL A 127 -4.68 -3.38 10.19
C VAL A 127 -5.14 -4.07 11.48
N MET A 128 -6.24 -4.81 11.39
CA MET A 128 -6.79 -5.57 12.52
C MET A 128 -6.27 -7.01 12.53
N THR A 129 -5.53 -7.40 13.56
CA THR A 129 -4.97 -8.75 13.72
C THR A 129 -5.50 -9.43 14.97
N ARG A 130 -5.89 -10.71 14.87
CA ARG A 130 -6.18 -11.54 16.05
C ARG A 130 -4.89 -12.15 16.60
N LEU A 131 -4.39 -11.59 17.69
CA LEU A 131 -3.23 -12.10 18.42
C LEU A 131 -3.67 -12.96 19.60
N ARG A 132 -3.01 -14.10 19.82
CA ARG A 132 -3.20 -14.91 21.02
C ARG A 132 -2.34 -14.34 22.15
N GLN A 133 -2.42 -14.96 23.32
CA GLN A 133 -1.71 -14.45 24.49
C GLN A 133 -0.18 -14.38 24.28
N PRO A 134 0.51 -15.40 23.73
CA PRO A 134 1.96 -15.34 23.57
C PRO A 134 2.42 -14.16 22.71
N GLU A 135 1.73 -13.88 21.60
CA GLU A 135 2.08 -12.76 20.73
C GLU A 135 1.79 -11.41 21.43
N ARG A 136 0.70 -11.32 22.20
CA ARG A 136 0.41 -10.11 22.99
C ARG A 136 1.47 -9.86 24.08
N THR A 137 2.00 -10.91 24.69
CA THR A 137 3.08 -10.78 25.69
C THR A 137 4.35 -10.19 25.07
N VAL A 138 4.69 -10.54 23.82
CA VAL A 138 5.82 -9.90 23.12
C VAL A 138 5.60 -8.40 22.97
N LEU A 139 4.39 -8.00 22.56
CA LEU A 139 4.06 -6.57 22.40
C LEU A 139 4.07 -5.82 23.73
N ASP A 140 3.60 -6.46 24.81
CA ASP A 140 3.66 -5.89 26.16
C ASP A 140 5.09 -5.61 26.59
N THR A 141 6.00 -6.58 26.40
CA THR A 141 7.44 -6.40 26.69
C THR A 141 8.04 -5.21 25.92
N LEU A 142 7.67 -5.01 24.66
CA LEU A 142 8.16 -3.87 23.86
C LEU A 142 7.67 -2.53 24.39
N VAL A 143 6.42 -2.47 24.86
CA VAL A 143 5.85 -1.27 25.48
C VAL A 143 6.51 -1.01 26.84
N ASP A 144 6.62 -2.04 27.68
CA ASP A 144 7.21 -1.95 29.02
C ASP A 144 8.69 -1.55 28.97
N ALA A 145 9.43 -2.00 27.95
CA ALA A 145 10.81 -1.62 27.70
C ALA A 145 10.98 -0.20 27.11
N GLY A 146 9.87 0.50 26.81
CA GLY A 146 9.90 1.84 26.22
C GLY A 146 10.27 1.89 24.73
N VAL A 147 10.32 0.73 24.05
CA VAL A 147 10.57 0.66 22.59
C VAL A 147 9.39 1.23 21.80
N ALA A 148 8.18 1.11 22.33
CA ALA A 148 6.95 1.58 21.70
C ALA A 148 6.00 2.25 22.70
N ARG A 149 5.21 3.22 22.24
CA ARG A 149 4.26 3.98 23.10
C ARG A 149 2.91 3.28 23.30
N SER A 150 2.63 2.26 22.48
CA SER A 150 1.40 1.48 22.53
C SER A 150 1.61 0.12 21.85
N ARG A 151 0.68 -0.83 22.05
CA ARG A 151 0.74 -2.14 21.36
C ARG A 151 0.67 -2.02 19.84
N SER A 152 -0.08 -1.04 19.31
CA SER A 152 -0.16 -0.80 17.86
C SER A 152 1.16 -0.24 17.32
N ASP A 153 1.80 0.67 18.07
CA ASP A 153 3.13 1.18 17.76
C ASP A 153 4.19 0.07 17.82
N ALA A 154 4.07 -0.85 18.80
CA ALA A 154 4.93 -2.03 18.92
C ALA A 154 4.76 -2.99 17.72
N LEU A 155 3.54 -3.22 17.26
CA LEU A 155 3.28 -3.97 16.02
C LEU A 155 3.94 -3.31 14.81
N GLY A 156 3.78 -1.99 14.67
CA GLY A 156 4.44 -1.23 13.60
C GLY A 156 5.97 -1.31 13.68
N TRP A 157 6.54 -1.38 14.89
CA TRP A 157 7.97 -1.62 15.09
C TRP A 157 8.39 -3.03 14.63
N CYS A 158 7.63 -4.07 14.99
CA CYS A 158 7.90 -5.44 14.53
C CYS A 158 7.86 -5.56 13.00
N VAL A 159 6.92 -4.88 12.32
CA VAL A 159 6.82 -4.89 10.85
C VAL A 159 8.06 -4.24 10.22
N ARG A 160 8.50 -3.09 10.74
CA ARG A 160 9.72 -2.41 10.26
C ARG A 160 10.96 -3.29 10.45
N LEU A 161 11.09 -3.90 11.63
CA LEU A 161 12.20 -4.82 11.92
C LEU A 161 12.27 -5.98 10.92
N VAL A 162 11.11 -6.58 10.58
CA VAL A 162 11.07 -7.64 9.57
C VAL A 162 11.49 -7.13 8.19
N GLY A 163 11.05 -5.92 7.81
CA GLY A 163 11.48 -5.26 6.57
C GLY A 163 13.01 -5.13 6.52
N ASP A 164 13.61 -4.54 7.54
CA ASP A 164 15.06 -4.29 7.60
C ASP A 164 15.89 -5.58 7.49
N HIS A 165 15.40 -6.69 8.03
CA HIS A 165 16.13 -7.96 8.06
C HIS A 165 15.79 -8.92 6.92
N ALA A 166 14.68 -8.72 6.20
CA ALA A 166 14.20 -9.63 5.17
C ALA A 166 13.97 -8.96 3.81
N GLU A 167 14.40 -7.71 3.61
CA GLU A 167 14.08 -6.94 2.39
C GLU A 167 14.48 -7.67 1.10
N ALA A 168 15.67 -8.27 1.06
CA ALA A 168 16.13 -9.01 -0.13
C ALA A 168 15.17 -10.15 -0.48
N TRP A 169 14.79 -10.96 0.51
CA TRP A 169 13.87 -12.08 0.32
C TRP A 169 12.44 -11.61 -0.01
N LEU A 170 11.97 -10.52 0.62
CA LEU A 170 10.68 -9.91 0.30
C LEU A 170 10.66 -9.36 -1.13
N GLY A 171 11.77 -8.80 -1.60
CA GLY A 171 11.96 -8.34 -2.97
C GLY A 171 11.80 -9.47 -3.98
N GLU A 172 12.54 -10.57 -3.79
CA GLU A 172 12.43 -11.77 -4.64
C GLU A 172 10.99 -12.32 -4.69
N LEU A 173 10.31 -12.33 -3.54
CA LEU A 173 8.91 -12.78 -3.47
C LEU A 173 7.96 -11.86 -4.26
N ARG A 174 8.14 -10.53 -4.18
CA ARG A 174 7.33 -9.57 -4.94
C ARG A 174 7.56 -9.73 -6.45
N GLU A 175 8.82 -9.88 -6.87
CA GLU A 175 9.17 -10.10 -8.28
C GLU A 175 8.51 -11.38 -8.81
N ALA A 176 8.61 -12.48 -8.07
CA ALA A 176 7.97 -13.74 -8.43
C ALA A 176 6.44 -13.60 -8.58
N MET A 177 5.79 -12.85 -7.69
CA MET A 177 4.35 -12.61 -7.75
C MET A 177 3.94 -11.80 -9.00
N THR A 178 4.72 -10.79 -9.38
CA THR A 178 4.51 -10.02 -10.62
C THR A 178 4.54 -10.92 -11.86
N GLU A 179 5.48 -11.87 -11.92
CA GLU A 179 5.54 -12.83 -13.04
C GLU A 179 4.32 -13.77 -13.07
N VAL A 180 3.84 -14.20 -11.91
CA VAL A 180 2.59 -14.98 -11.81
C VAL A 180 1.40 -14.20 -12.35
N ASP A 181 1.29 -12.91 -12.00
CA ASP A 181 0.18 -12.08 -12.46
C ASP A 181 0.24 -11.81 -13.97
N LYS A 182 1.43 -11.62 -14.55
CA LYS A 182 1.62 -11.59 -16.02
C LYS A 182 1.14 -12.86 -16.72
N VAL A 183 1.38 -14.03 -16.12
CA VAL A 183 0.92 -15.31 -16.67
C VAL A 183 -0.59 -15.42 -16.58
N ARG A 184 -1.20 -14.99 -15.46
CA ARG A 184 -2.66 -14.97 -15.30
C ARG A 184 -3.35 -14.09 -16.34
N ALA A 185 -2.79 -12.92 -16.63
CA ALA A 185 -3.32 -12.00 -17.65
C ALA A 185 -3.27 -12.58 -19.08
N LYS A 186 -2.35 -13.51 -19.35
CA LYS A 186 -2.22 -14.23 -20.64
C LYS A 186 -3.03 -15.53 -20.70
N GLY A 187 -3.77 -15.86 -19.64
CA GLY A 187 -4.54 -17.09 -19.56
C GLY A 187 -5.58 -17.19 -20.69
N PRO A 188 -5.93 -18.42 -21.13
CA PRO A 188 -6.88 -18.61 -22.21
C PRO A 188 -8.25 -18.04 -21.85
N GLU A 189 -8.82 -17.22 -22.74
CA GLU A 189 -10.23 -16.83 -22.69
C GLU A 189 -11.08 -18.10 -22.92
N LEU A 190 -11.83 -18.53 -21.90
CA LEU A 190 -12.81 -19.61 -21.98
C LEU A 190 -14.22 -19.06 -22.07
#